data_AF-A0A3B5ZWI2-F1
#
_entry.id   AF-A0A3B5ZWI2-F1
#
_cell.length_a   1.000
_cell.length_b   1.000
_cell.length_c   1.000
_cell.angle_alpha   90.00
_cell.angle_beta   90.00
_cell.angle_gamma   90.00
#
_symmetry.space_group_name_H-M   'P 1'
#
loop_
_entity.id
_entity.type
_entity.pdbx_description
1 polymer ?
#
loop_
_entity_poly.entity_id
_entity_poly.type
_entity_poly.pdbx_seq_one_letter_code
_entity_poly.pdbx_strand_id
1 'polypeptide(L)'
;MDRRDGAGNRGRSYARGNARGRGWRGRCEDRGRPSTQPPPSTASAAAVIPSDAPPVVGTCPDMCPATERAQRERLRDLAVFERVCSDPMRTSRSLAVKKFCRTISSTGIQASDIRPLPVLRETMDYLWHLLNSSEYPFEIVHDFIFDRTRSVRQDLSIQNLVNDQAIGIYEDVIKFHILSHQRLARSCQDSDASSLCYLNTEQMMKCLLSLFDMYHTIHKINSQSNKEAEYYSFFVLLHMGCKIPKMANSLSFWYSQLPASIVRSKEMIFARTILRCYHLGNFKRFFCMIADEATELQLCLVEPFLNEVRARALMYLNHSGYKLQHHPLTHLSDILMIEELELEDLCRICGLEISRSGDTKAFAPKQTTFSLPTPLSKSSGIYISREIKR
;
A
#
# COMPACT_ATOMS: atom_id res chain seq x y z
N MET A 1 24.91 86.75 20.18
CA MET A 1 24.65 86.40 21.59
C MET A 1 25.06 84.95 21.73
N ASP A 2 26.36 84.71 21.75
CA ASP A 2 27.27 84.65 22.92
C ASP A 2 27.56 83.17 23.18
N ARG A 3 28.77 82.71 22.79
CA ARG A 3 29.89 82.39 23.70
C ARG A 3 29.65 81.05 24.40
N ARG A 4 30.54 80.06 24.39
CA ARG A 4 32.01 80.05 24.46
C ARG A 4 32.50 78.61 24.25
N ASP A 5 33.76 78.52 23.80
CA ASP A 5 34.83 77.60 24.21
C ASP A 5 34.55 76.08 24.26
N GLY A 6 35.37 75.19 23.73
CA GLY A 6 36.80 75.26 23.48
C GLY A 6 37.46 73.99 24.04
N ALA A 7 38.50 73.51 23.34
CA ALA A 7 39.36 72.36 23.63
C ALA A 7 38.77 70.96 23.33
N GLY A 8 39.49 70.04 22.70
CA GLY A 8 40.85 70.05 22.21
C GLY A 8 41.29 68.63 21.84
N ASN A 9 41.94 68.53 20.69
CA ASN A 9 43.03 67.59 20.35
C ASN A 9 42.85 66.05 20.36
N ARG A 10 43.17 65.51 19.16
CA ARG A 10 44.12 64.41 18.87
C ARG A 10 43.67 62.95 19.04
N GLY A 11 43.73 62.26 17.89
CA GLY A 11 44.06 60.84 17.77
C GLY A 11 43.38 60.21 16.56
N ARG A 12 43.97 60.21 15.35
CA ARG A 12 44.76 59.07 14.80
C ARG A 12 44.02 57.72 15.00
N SER A 13 43.69 56.87 14.03
CA SER A 13 44.11 56.74 12.62
C SER A 13 43.32 55.59 11.94
N TYR A 14 43.35 55.56 10.59
CA TYR A 14 43.22 54.42 9.64
C TYR A 14 42.02 53.46 9.77
N ALA A 15 41.04 53.45 8.86
CA ALA A 15 41.07 53.12 7.43
C ALA A 15 41.36 51.64 7.09
N ARG A 16 40.31 51.02 6.54
CA ARG A 16 40.24 50.00 5.46
C ARG A 16 40.45 48.52 5.80
N GLY A 17 39.43 47.75 5.43
CA GLY A 17 39.51 46.31 5.20
C GLY A 17 38.15 45.66 4.93
N ASN A 18 37.43 46.14 3.91
CA ASN A 18 36.14 45.59 3.47
C ASN A 18 36.40 44.58 2.33
N ALA A 19 35.93 43.34 2.44
CA ALA A 19 35.52 42.53 1.29
C ALA A 19 34.89 41.16 1.66
N ARG A 20 33.64 41.00 1.22
CA ARG A 20 32.96 39.76 0.76
C ARG A 20 32.54 38.78 1.87
N GLY A 21 31.29 38.35 2.00
CA GLY A 21 30.22 38.32 1.01
C GLY A 21 29.49 36.97 1.07
N ARG A 22 28.80 36.76 2.19
CA ARG A 22 27.60 35.91 2.45
C ARG A 22 27.50 34.53 1.79
N GLY A 23 27.65 33.50 2.64
CA GLY A 23 26.93 32.23 2.51
C GLY A 23 25.52 32.31 3.10
N TRP A 24 24.66 31.36 2.73
CA TRP A 24 23.33 31.16 3.31
C TRP A 24 23.29 29.81 4.05
N ARG A 25 23.32 29.86 5.38
CA ARG A 25 22.75 28.85 6.28
C ARG A 25 21.64 29.55 7.07
N GLY A 26 20.39 29.19 6.80
CA GLY A 26 19.23 29.65 7.57
C GLY A 26 18.82 28.60 8.58
N ARG A 27 19.21 28.81 9.84
CA ARG A 27 18.67 28.17 11.05
C ARG A 27 17.44 29.01 11.48
N CYS A 28 16.31 28.36 11.78
CA CYS A 28 15.19 28.98 12.48
C CYS A 28 14.94 28.24 13.79
N GLU A 29 15.30 28.90 14.89
CA GLU A 29 14.75 28.78 16.25
C GLU A 29 14.13 30.17 16.53
N ASP A 30 13.10 30.41 17.33
CA ASP A 30 12.13 29.64 18.10
C ASP A 30 11.19 30.73 18.69
N ARG A 31 9.89 30.47 18.90
CA ARG A 31 9.07 31.15 19.93
C ARG A 31 7.92 30.25 20.35
N GLY A 32 8.03 29.75 21.58
CA GLY A 32 7.14 28.77 22.19
C GLY A 32 5.72 29.23 22.51
N ARG A 33 4.87 28.22 22.64
CA ARG A 33 3.60 28.22 23.38
C ARG A 33 3.52 26.89 24.14
N PRO A 34 2.93 26.83 25.36
CA PRO A 34 3.01 25.64 26.20
C PRO A 34 2.25 24.46 25.55
N SER A 35 2.95 23.36 25.39
CA SER A 35 2.42 22.08 24.89
C SER A 35 1.56 21.42 25.96
N THR A 36 0.25 21.48 25.81
CA THR A 36 -0.66 20.51 26.44
C THR A 36 -0.65 19.24 25.57
N GLN A 37 -0.01 18.19 26.09
CA GLN A 37 0.01 16.88 25.47
C GLN A 37 -1.43 16.37 25.27
N PRO A 38 -1.85 15.99 24.05
CA PRO A 38 -3.03 15.16 23.90
C PRO A 38 -2.67 13.73 24.35
N PRO A 39 -3.58 13.02 25.05
CA PRO A 39 -3.33 11.64 25.44
C PRO A 39 -3.12 10.77 24.18
N PRO A 40 -2.34 9.69 24.28
CA PRO A 40 -2.11 8.80 23.15
C PRO A 40 -3.45 8.28 22.64
N SER A 41 -3.76 8.60 21.40
CA SER A 41 -4.89 8.04 20.67
C SER A 41 -4.72 6.53 20.62
N THR A 42 -5.50 5.83 21.43
CA THR A 42 -5.77 4.41 21.28
C THR A 42 -6.30 4.21 19.86
N ALA A 43 -5.46 3.65 18.99
CA ALA A 43 -5.98 2.88 17.88
C ALA A 43 -7.03 1.92 18.46
N SER A 44 -8.18 1.82 17.80
CA SER A 44 -9.21 0.84 18.11
C SER A 44 -8.65 -0.56 17.82
N ALA A 45 -7.78 -1.03 18.71
CA ALA A 45 -7.83 -2.38 19.20
C ALA A 45 -9.09 -2.42 20.05
N ALA A 46 -10.05 -3.25 19.67
CA ALA A 46 -11.02 -3.69 20.64
C ALA A 46 -10.20 -4.22 21.83
N ALA A 47 -10.30 -3.56 22.98
CA ALA A 47 -9.76 -4.10 24.21
C ALA A 47 -10.41 -5.47 24.35
N VAL A 48 -9.61 -6.53 24.18
CA VAL A 48 -10.03 -7.89 24.51
C VAL A 48 -10.12 -7.90 26.04
N ILE A 49 -11.27 -7.49 26.55
CA ILE A 49 -11.68 -7.81 27.90
C ILE A 49 -11.79 -9.34 27.89
N PRO A 50 -11.05 -10.09 28.71
CA PRO A 50 -11.33 -11.50 28.89
C PRO A 50 -12.71 -11.57 29.57
N SER A 51 -13.72 -11.72 28.74
CA SER A 51 -15.08 -11.99 29.20
C SER A 51 -15.16 -13.49 29.43
N ASP A 52 -15.45 -13.89 30.66
CA ASP A 52 -15.87 -15.24 31.05
C ASP A 52 -17.21 -15.67 30.38
N ALA A 53 -17.74 -14.86 29.44
CA ALA A 53 -18.92 -15.21 28.68
C ALA A 53 -18.59 -16.28 27.63
N PRO A 54 -19.47 -17.27 27.44
CA PRO A 54 -19.29 -18.27 26.39
C PRO A 54 -19.17 -17.56 25.03
N PRO A 55 -18.31 -18.07 24.12
CA PRO A 55 -18.15 -17.49 22.80
C PRO A 55 -19.52 -17.42 22.09
N VAL A 56 -19.89 -16.22 21.64
CA VAL A 56 -21.14 -16.01 20.89
C VAL A 56 -21.04 -16.81 19.60
N VAL A 57 -22.01 -17.67 19.34
CA VAL A 57 -22.11 -18.42 18.07
C VAL A 57 -23.22 -17.78 17.24
N GLY A 58 -22.87 -17.33 16.03
CA GLY A 58 -23.82 -16.77 15.09
C GLY A 58 -24.81 -17.82 14.58
N THR A 59 -26.05 -17.41 14.35
CA THR A 59 -27.14 -18.28 13.86
C THR A 59 -27.84 -17.73 12.62
N CYS A 60 -27.33 -16.65 12.03
CA CYS A 60 -27.86 -16.13 10.76
C CYS A 60 -27.65 -17.15 9.63
N PRO A 61 -28.71 -17.69 9.00
CA PRO A 61 -28.57 -18.71 7.97
C PRO A 61 -28.19 -18.14 6.59
N ASP A 62 -28.27 -16.82 6.42
CA ASP A 62 -28.11 -16.14 5.13
C ASP A 62 -26.87 -15.23 5.13
N MET A 63 -26.40 -14.80 3.94
CA MET A 63 -25.31 -13.82 3.79
C MET A 63 -25.62 -12.44 4.40
N CYS A 64 -26.90 -12.15 4.69
CA CYS A 64 -27.37 -10.94 5.37
C CYS A 64 -28.55 -11.27 6.29
N PRO A 65 -28.53 -10.85 7.57
CA PRO A 65 -29.64 -11.05 8.51
C PRO A 65 -30.97 -10.49 7.99
N ALA A 66 -32.07 -11.19 8.28
CA ALA A 66 -33.40 -10.80 7.79
C ALA A 66 -33.83 -9.40 8.29
N THR A 67 -33.48 -9.06 9.54
CA THR A 67 -33.70 -7.75 10.16
C THR A 67 -32.97 -6.65 9.40
N GLU A 68 -31.68 -6.85 9.09
CA GLU A 68 -30.89 -5.92 8.31
C GLU A 68 -31.44 -5.75 6.89
N ARG A 69 -31.78 -6.85 6.20
CA ARG A 69 -32.37 -6.80 4.85
C ARG A 69 -33.63 -5.94 4.80
N ALA A 70 -34.59 -6.21 5.69
CA ALA A 70 -35.85 -5.48 5.74
C ALA A 70 -35.62 -3.98 6.05
N GLN A 71 -34.68 -3.68 6.95
CA GLN A 71 -34.31 -2.31 7.26
C GLN A 71 -33.70 -1.60 6.05
N ARG A 72 -32.82 -2.28 5.29
CA ARG A 72 -32.16 -1.70 4.11
C ARG A 72 -33.10 -1.53 2.93
N GLU A 73 -34.09 -2.40 2.76
CA GLU A 73 -35.20 -2.18 1.81
C GLU A 73 -36.00 -0.93 2.18
N ARG A 74 -36.40 -0.80 3.46
CA ARG A 74 -37.15 0.36 3.96
C ARG A 74 -36.38 1.68 3.79
N LEU A 75 -35.07 1.66 4.06
CA LEU A 75 -34.20 2.84 3.96
C LEU A 75 -33.66 3.09 2.54
N ARG A 76 -33.94 2.21 1.57
CA ARG A 76 -33.40 2.26 0.20
C ARG A 76 -31.86 2.26 0.16
N ASP A 77 -31.26 1.49 1.05
CA ASP A 77 -29.81 1.37 1.24
C ASP A 77 -29.25 0.05 0.68
N LEU A 78 -29.70 -0.30 -0.53
CA LEU A 78 -29.26 -1.48 -1.28
C LEU A 78 -28.21 -1.08 -2.33
N ALA A 79 -27.07 -1.77 -2.34
CA ALA A 79 -26.07 -1.63 -3.40
C ALA A 79 -26.60 -2.25 -4.70
N VAL A 80 -26.01 -1.89 -5.84
CA VAL A 80 -26.45 -2.35 -7.16
C VAL A 80 -26.52 -3.88 -7.28
N PHE A 81 -25.55 -4.58 -6.70
CA PHE A 81 -25.48 -6.05 -6.67
C PHE A 81 -26.55 -6.73 -5.81
N GLU A 82 -27.24 -5.97 -4.95
CA GLU A 82 -28.22 -6.51 -4.01
C GLU A 82 -29.65 -6.33 -4.51
N ARG A 83 -29.87 -5.68 -5.66
CA ARG A 83 -31.18 -5.29 -6.17
C ARG A 83 -31.78 -6.35 -7.07
N VAL A 84 -33.03 -6.72 -6.81
CA VAL A 84 -33.80 -7.59 -7.71
C VAL A 84 -34.33 -6.73 -8.85
N CYS A 85 -34.07 -7.13 -10.11
CA CYS A 85 -34.49 -6.38 -11.30
C CYS A 85 -34.09 -4.90 -11.27
N SER A 86 -32.93 -4.59 -10.67
CA SER A 86 -32.41 -3.24 -10.48
C SER A 86 -33.29 -2.30 -9.63
N ASP A 87 -34.32 -2.81 -8.94
CA ASP A 87 -35.20 -2.04 -8.05
C ASP A 87 -34.46 -1.67 -6.74
N PRO A 88 -34.28 -0.37 -6.42
CA PRO A 88 -33.59 0.06 -5.21
C PRO A 88 -34.34 -0.25 -3.90
N MET A 89 -35.59 -0.72 -3.96
CA MET A 89 -36.41 -1.05 -2.79
C MET A 89 -36.55 -2.55 -2.54
N ARG A 90 -36.06 -3.41 -3.44
CA ARG A 90 -36.27 -4.86 -3.37
C ARG A 90 -34.96 -5.62 -3.45
N THR A 91 -34.74 -6.48 -2.46
CA THR A 91 -33.62 -7.43 -2.45
C THR A 91 -34.12 -8.87 -2.36
N SER A 92 -33.19 -9.82 -2.39
CA SER A 92 -33.46 -11.22 -2.13
C SER A 92 -32.45 -11.77 -1.12
N ARG A 93 -32.77 -12.91 -0.50
CA ARG A 93 -31.86 -13.59 0.44
C ARG A 93 -30.54 -14.00 -0.23
N SER A 94 -30.59 -14.30 -1.52
CA SER A 94 -29.42 -14.75 -2.31
C SER A 94 -28.53 -13.61 -2.80
N LEU A 95 -28.99 -12.35 -2.78
CA LEU A 95 -28.22 -11.20 -3.25
C LEU A 95 -27.69 -10.33 -2.11
N ALA A 96 -28.48 -10.16 -1.04
CA ALA A 96 -28.13 -9.29 0.07
C ALA A 96 -26.93 -9.82 0.87
N VAL A 97 -25.93 -8.97 1.08
CA VAL A 97 -24.78 -9.28 1.95
C VAL A 97 -24.71 -8.29 3.10
N LYS A 98 -24.47 -8.78 4.31
CA LYS A 98 -24.40 -7.97 5.55
C LYS A 98 -23.41 -6.81 5.40
N LYS A 99 -23.84 -5.57 5.66
CA LYS A 99 -22.97 -4.40 5.67
C LYS A 99 -22.03 -4.40 6.87
N PHE A 100 -20.91 -3.70 6.76
CA PHE A 100 -20.02 -3.49 7.90
C PHE A 100 -20.62 -2.46 8.87
N CYS A 101 -20.68 -2.79 10.16
CA CYS A 101 -21.16 -1.88 11.19
C CYS A 101 -19.98 -1.20 11.91
N ARG A 102 -19.86 0.13 11.84
CA ARG A 102 -18.76 0.86 12.49
C ARG A 102 -18.80 0.78 14.02
N THR A 103 -20.01 0.78 14.57
CA THR A 103 -20.25 0.83 16.02
C THR A 103 -21.02 -0.42 16.43
N ILE A 104 -20.30 -1.36 17.03
CA ILE A 104 -20.91 -2.50 17.68
C ILE A 104 -21.25 -2.09 19.11
N SER A 105 -22.55 -2.08 19.45
CA SER A 105 -22.97 -2.04 20.86
C SER A 105 -23.07 -3.48 21.36
N SER A 106 -22.24 -3.86 22.34
CA SER A 106 -22.24 -5.22 22.92
C SER A 106 -23.57 -5.59 23.60
N THR A 107 -24.40 -4.60 23.96
CA THR A 107 -25.64 -4.79 24.70
C THR A 107 -26.85 -5.16 23.83
N GLY A 108 -26.69 -5.25 22.50
CA GLY A 108 -27.83 -5.44 21.57
C GLY A 108 -27.64 -6.46 20.45
N ILE A 109 -26.45 -7.05 20.28
CA ILE A 109 -26.25 -8.04 19.20
C ILE A 109 -26.90 -9.37 19.56
N GLN A 110 -27.81 -9.83 18.71
CA GLN A 110 -28.36 -11.17 18.82
C GLN A 110 -27.53 -12.17 18.00
N ALA A 111 -27.56 -13.45 18.38
CA ALA A 111 -26.93 -14.52 17.60
C ALA A 111 -27.44 -14.55 16.15
N SER A 112 -28.73 -14.22 15.94
CA SER A 112 -29.36 -14.13 14.61
C SER A 112 -28.81 -13.01 13.72
N ASP A 113 -28.09 -12.04 14.30
CA ASP A 113 -27.46 -10.95 13.54
C ASP A 113 -26.05 -11.32 13.07
N ILE A 114 -25.48 -12.45 13.54
CA ILE A 114 -24.11 -12.88 13.24
C ILE A 114 -24.16 -14.13 12.36
N ARG A 115 -23.37 -14.15 11.28
CA ARG A 115 -23.25 -15.33 10.39
C ARG A 115 -22.31 -16.37 11.01
N PRO A 116 -22.70 -17.66 11.07
CA PRO A 116 -21.80 -18.74 11.45
C PRO A 116 -20.74 -18.97 10.37
N LEU A 117 -19.67 -19.69 10.72
CA LEU A 117 -18.52 -19.95 9.86
C LEU A 117 -18.87 -20.51 8.45
N PRO A 118 -19.78 -21.49 8.29
CA PRO A 118 -20.13 -21.98 6.95
C PRO A 118 -20.72 -20.89 6.06
N VAL A 119 -21.62 -20.06 6.61
CA VAL A 119 -22.24 -18.94 5.88
C VAL A 119 -21.21 -17.85 5.57
N LEU A 120 -20.23 -17.61 6.46
CA LEU A 120 -19.14 -16.67 6.19
C LEU A 120 -18.24 -17.14 5.04
N ARG A 121 -17.97 -18.45 4.94
CA ARG A 121 -17.21 -19.04 3.82
C ARG A 121 -17.98 -18.90 2.51
N GLU A 122 -19.25 -19.29 2.48
CA GLU A 122 -20.13 -19.13 1.31
C GLU A 122 -20.25 -17.66 0.88
N THR A 123 -20.36 -16.74 1.85
CA THR A 123 -20.38 -15.31 1.57
C THR A 123 -19.08 -14.86 0.89
N MET A 124 -17.93 -15.33 1.37
CA MET A 124 -16.64 -14.97 0.78
C MET A 124 -16.50 -15.51 -0.64
N ASP A 125 -17.00 -16.71 -0.92
CA ASP A 125 -17.00 -17.30 -2.27
C ASP A 125 -17.90 -16.49 -3.22
N TYR A 126 -19.09 -16.10 -2.77
CA TYR A 126 -19.98 -15.19 -3.51
C TYR A 126 -19.30 -13.86 -3.85
N LEU A 127 -18.64 -13.23 -2.87
CA LEU A 127 -17.91 -11.97 -3.09
C LEU A 127 -16.75 -12.15 -4.08
N TRP A 128 -16.07 -13.30 -4.05
CA TRP A 128 -15.00 -13.60 -5.01
C TRP A 128 -15.52 -13.71 -6.45
N HIS A 129 -16.70 -14.30 -6.65
CA HIS A 129 -17.33 -14.33 -7.98
C HIS A 129 -17.65 -12.93 -8.51
N LEU A 130 -18.07 -12.00 -7.64
CA LEU A 130 -18.34 -10.61 -8.03
C LEU A 130 -17.08 -9.84 -8.45
N LEU A 131 -15.90 -10.19 -7.90
CA LEU A 131 -14.64 -9.51 -8.23
C LEU A 131 -14.29 -9.58 -9.72
N ASN A 132 -14.75 -10.61 -10.41
CA ASN A 132 -14.52 -10.82 -11.84
C ASN A 132 -15.69 -10.38 -12.72
N SER A 133 -16.74 -9.77 -12.14
CA SER A 133 -17.85 -9.22 -12.91
C SER A 133 -17.38 -8.02 -13.75
N SER A 134 -17.75 -8.02 -15.02
CA SER A 134 -17.54 -6.91 -15.96
C SER A 134 -18.77 -6.00 -16.11
N GLU A 135 -19.83 -6.25 -15.32
CA GLU A 135 -21.11 -5.53 -15.45
C GLU A 135 -21.02 -4.08 -14.95
N TYR A 136 -20.13 -3.79 -13.99
CA TYR A 136 -19.96 -2.48 -13.39
C TYR A 136 -18.51 -2.02 -13.41
N PRO A 137 -18.25 -0.69 -13.39
CA PRO A 137 -16.92 -0.15 -13.12
C PRO A 137 -16.30 -0.75 -11.87
N PHE A 138 -14.98 -0.97 -11.90
CA PHE A 138 -14.27 -1.70 -10.86
C PHE A 138 -14.36 -0.99 -9.50
N GLU A 139 -14.46 0.34 -9.48
CA GLU A 139 -14.61 1.14 -8.26
C GLU A 139 -15.89 0.77 -7.50
N ILE A 140 -16.98 0.52 -8.22
CA ILE A 140 -18.26 0.11 -7.62
C ILE A 140 -18.16 -1.32 -7.06
N VAL A 141 -17.51 -2.22 -7.80
CA VAL A 141 -17.23 -3.59 -7.34
C VAL A 141 -16.33 -3.57 -6.10
N HIS A 142 -15.27 -2.76 -6.12
CA HIS A 142 -14.34 -2.55 -5.02
C HIS A 142 -15.07 -2.10 -3.76
N ASP A 143 -15.82 -1.00 -3.83
CA ASP A 143 -16.50 -0.42 -2.67
C ASP A 143 -17.46 -1.42 -2.00
N PHE A 144 -18.17 -2.21 -2.82
CA PHE A 144 -19.05 -3.25 -2.33
C PHE A 144 -18.26 -4.35 -1.59
N ILE A 145 -17.30 -4.99 -2.25
CA ILE A 145 -16.54 -6.10 -1.67
C ILE A 145 -15.70 -5.62 -0.47
N PHE A 146 -15.12 -4.42 -0.54
CA PHE A 146 -14.37 -3.79 0.53
C PHE A 146 -15.21 -3.61 1.81
N ASP A 147 -16.46 -3.16 1.69
CA ASP A 147 -17.36 -3.07 2.84
C ASP A 147 -17.75 -4.46 3.37
N ARG A 148 -18.15 -5.38 2.47
CA ARG A 148 -18.68 -6.69 2.86
C ARG A 148 -17.62 -7.61 3.48
N THR A 149 -16.38 -7.57 2.98
CA THR A 149 -15.25 -8.30 3.57
C THR A 149 -14.92 -7.81 4.99
N ARG A 150 -15.08 -6.51 5.28
CA ARG A 150 -14.97 -5.98 6.65
C ARG A 150 -16.07 -6.52 7.55
N SER A 151 -17.30 -6.65 7.04
CA SER A 151 -18.41 -7.28 7.76
C SER A 151 -18.14 -8.76 8.05
N VAL A 152 -17.60 -9.51 7.07
CA VAL A 152 -17.22 -10.92 7.25
C VAL A 152 -16.17 -11.06 8.36
N ARG A 153 -15.11 -10.25 8.31
CA ARG A 153 -14.09 -10.22 9.36
C ARG A 153 -14.64 -9.84 10.72
N GLN A 154 -15.56 -8.88 10.76
CA GLN A 154 -16.22 -8.44 11.98
C GLN A 154 -17.00 -9.58 12.64
N ASP A 155 -17.74 -10.37 11.87
CA ASP A 155 -18.45 -11.56 12.38
C ASP A 155 -17.49 -12.64 12.88
N LEU A 156 -16.35 -12.87 12.20
CA LEU A 156 -15.31 -13.79 12.67
C LEU A 156 -14.73 -13.33 14.02
N SER A 157 -14.45 -12.03 14.16
CA SER A 157 -13.90 -11.44 15.38
C SER A 157 -14.89 -11.48 16.55
N ILE A 158 -16.17 -11.16 16.33
CA ILE A 158 -17.20 -11.23 17.39
C ILE A 158 -17.32 -12.65 17.97
N GLN A 159 -17.21 -13.67 17.11
CA GLN A 159 -17.31 -15.07 17.50
C GLN A 159 -15.97 -15.64 18.03
N ASN A 160 -14.89 -14.84 18.06
CA ASN A 160 -13.54 -15.27 18.42
C ASN A 160 -13.08 -16.54 17.66
N LEU A 161 -13.44 -16.65 16.37
CA LEU A 161 -13.15 -17.84 15.57
C LEU A 161 -11.69 -17.86 15.10
N VAL A 162 -10.96 -18.90 15.50
CA VAL A 162 -9.59 -19.18 15.05
C VAL A 162 -9.47 -20.65 14.65
N ASN A 163 -9.48 -20.91 13.35
CA ASN A 163 -9.30 -22.23 12.74
C ASN A 163 -8.89 -22.09 11.26
N ASP A 164 -8.58 -23.20 10.61
CA ASP A 164 -8.08 -23.21 9.22
C ASP A 164 -9.05 -22.57 8.21
N GLN A 165 -10.37 -22.73 8.40
CA GLN A 165 -11.36 -22.10 7.51
C GLN A 165 -11.41 -20.58 7.72
N ALA A 166 -11.37 -20.11 8.97
CA ALA A 166 -11.32 -18.68 9.29
C ALA A 166 -10.04 -18.04 8.73
N ILE A 167 -8.89 -18.73 8.85
CA ILE A 167 -7.64 -18.34 8.20
C ILE A 167 -7.81 -18.24 6.69
N GLY A 168 -8.38 -19.26 6.05
CA GLY A 168 -8.64 -19.24 4.61
C GLY A 168 -9.50 -18.06 4.16
N ILE A 169 -10.49 -17.66 4.97
CA ILE A 169 -11.29 -16.44 4.69
C ILE A 169 -10.42 -15.18 4.77
N TYR A 170 -9.61 -15.03 5.82
CA TYR A 170 -8.70 -13.87 5.95
C TYR A 170 -7.68 -13.80 4.80
N GLU A 171 -7.13 -14.95 4.42
CA GLU A 171 -6.25 -15.12 3.27
C GLU A 171 -6.93 -14.60 1.98
N ASP A 172 -8.17 -15.00 1.71
CA ASP A 172 -8.91 -14.54 0.53
C ASP A 172 -9.26 -13.04 0.58
N VAL A 173 -9.55 -12.49 1.76
CA VAL A 173 -9.74 -11.04 1.93
C VAL A 173 -8.44 -10.28 1.61
N ILE A 174 -7.28 -10.79 2.02
CA ILE A 174 -5.98 -10.17 1.69
C ILE A 174 -5.71 -10.25 0.18
N LYS A 175 -5.98 -11.40 -0.46
CA LYS A 175 -5.86 -11.52 -1.92
C LYS A 175 -6.76 -10.51 -2.64
N PHE A 176 -8.01 -10.35 -2.20
CA PHE A 176 -8.90 -9.31 -2.71
C PHE A 176 -8.25 -7.94 -2.62
N HIS A 177 -7.70 -7.56 -1.45
CA HIS A 177 -7.06 -6.26 -1.29
C HIS A 177 -5.83 -6.07 -2.19
N ILE A 178 -5.01 -7.10 -2.39
CA ILE A 178 -3.83 -7.06 -3.29
C ILE A 178 -4.27 -6.83 -4.74
N LEU A 179 -5.18 -7.66 -5.24
CA LEU A 179 -5.69 -7.56 -6.61
C LEU A 179 -6.42 -6.23 -6.83
N SER A 180 -7.19 -5.81 -5.84
CA SER A 180 -7.89 -4.55 -5.90
C SER A 180 -6.95 -3.35 -5.90
N HIS A 181 -5.86 -3.40 -5.12
CA HIS A 181 -4.86 -2.34 -5.13
C HIS A 181 -4.26 -2.17 -6.53
N GLN A 182 -3.88 -3.28 -7.17
CA GLN A 182 -3.34 -3.28 -8.53
C GLN A 182 -4.34 -2.74 -9.55
N ARG A 183 -5.61 -3.16 -9.51
CA ARG A 183 -6.65 -2.70 -10.44
C ARG A 183 -7.01 -1.22 -10.25
N LEU A 184 -7.12 -0.73 -9.01
CA LEU A 184 -7.31 0.70 -8.72
C LEU A 184 -6.09 1.51 -9.19
N ALA A 185 -4.89 1.01 -8.90
CA ALA A 185 -3.64 1.61 -9.36
C ALA A 185 -3.55 1.63 -10.88
N ARG A 186 -4.19 0.72 -11.63
CA ARG A 186 -4.28 0.75 -13.11
C ARG A 186 -5.36 1.68 -13.66
N SER A 187 -6.49 1.82 -12.97
CA SER A 187 -7.68 2.52 -13.51
C SER A 187 -7.65 4.05 -13.36
N CYS A 188 -6.99 4.60 -12.34
CA CYS A 188 -7.17 6.03 -12.03
C CYS A 188 -5.99 6.97 -12.33
N GLN A 189 -6.23 8.05 -13.08
CA GLN A 189 -5.28 9.16 -13.26
C GLN A 189 -5.51 10.33 -12.26
N ASP A 190 -6.58 10.25 -11.44
CA ASP A 190 -7.10 11.36 -10.63
C ASP A 190 -6.88 11.23 -9.11
N SER A 191 -7.06 12.34 -8.39
CA SER A 191 -6.82 12.50 -6.94
C SER A 191 -7.65 11.57 -6.04
N ASP A 192 -8.88 11.25 -6.42
CA ASP A 192 -9.81 10.50 -5.57
C ASP A 192 -9.39 9.04 -5.40
N ALA A 193 -8.72 8.49 -6.41
CA ALA A 193 -8.18 7.14 -6.36
C ALA A 193 -7.01 6.99 -5.38
N SER A 194 -6.30 8.08 -5.09
CA SER A 194 -5.29 8.07 -4.03
C SER A 194 -5.93 7.79 -2.67
N SER A 195 -7.18 8.19 -2.45
CA SER A 195 -7.90 7.94 -1.19
C SER A 195 -8.39 6.50 -1.08
N LEU A 196 -8.94 5.92 -2.16
CA LEU A 196 -9.37 4.52 -2.21
C LEU A 196 -8.18 3.57 -2.05
N CYS A 197 -7.09 3.79 -2.79
CA CYS A 197 -5.87 3.00 -2.65
C CYS A 197 -5.30 3.05 -1.23
N TYR A 198 -5.34 4.21 -0.58
CA TYR A 198 -4.90 4.38 0.80
C TYR A 198 -5.76 3.57 1.78
N LEU A 199 -7.09 3.72 1.70
CA LEU A 199 -8.04 2.99 2.56
C LEU A 199 -7.95 1.48 2.35
N ASN A 200 -7.78 1.03 1.10
CA ASN A 200 -7.55 -0.36 0.76
C ASN A 200 -6.29 -0.91 1.44
N THR A 201 -5.17 -0.20 1.34
CA THR A 201 -3.92 -0.60 1.99
C THR A 201 -4.05 -0.62 3.52
N GLU A 202 -4.74 0.36 4.11
CA GLU A 202 -4.99 0.38 5.55
C GLU A 202 -5.78 -0.85 6.02
N GLN A 203 -6.87 -1.21 5.33
CA GLN A 203 -7.66 -2.39 5.69
C GLN A 203 -6.90 -3.70 5.45
N MET A 204 -6.12 -3.77 4.38
CA MET A 204 -5.23 -4.90 4.11
C MET A 204 -4.22 -5.13 5.23
N MET A 205 -3.58 -4.06 5.72
CA MET A 205 -2.66 -4.12 6.86
C MET A 205 -3.36 -4.60 8.13
N LYS A 206 -4.54 -4.05 8.42
CA LYS A 206 -5.36 -4.53 9.55
C LYS A 206 -5.75 -6.00 9.39
N CYS A 207 -6.00 -6.46 8.17
CA CYS A 207 -6.30 -7.86 7.88
C CYS A 207 -5.10 -8.78 8.12
N LEU A 208 -3.92 -8.38 7.63
CA LEU A 208 -2.66 -9.09 7.83
C LEU A 208 -2.32 -9.23 9.32
N LEU A 209 -2.46 -8.15 10.10
CA LEU A 209 -2.19 -8.20 11.54
C LEU A 209 -3.10 -9.19 12.26
N SER A 210 -4.42 -9.14 11.99
CA SER A 210 -5.36 -10.12 12.54
C SER A 210 -5.04 -11.55 12.09
N LEU A 211 -4.60 -11.74 10.85
CA LEU A 211 -4.17 -13.05 10.34
C LEU A 211 -2.92 -13.57 11.10
N PHE A 212 -1.95 -12.71 11.38
CA PHE A 212 -0.76 -13.08 12.15
C PHE A 212 -1.10 -13.49 13.59
N ASP A 213 -2.05 -12.80 14.22
CA ASP A 213 -2.54 -13.18 15.55
C ASP A 213 -3.20 -14.57 15.54
N MET A 214 -3.94 -14.89 14.46
CA MET A 214 -4.51 -16.23 14.24
C MET A 214 -3.43 -17.28 14.02
N TYR A 215 -2.44 -17.05 13.15
CA TYR A 215 -1.32 -17.99 12.95
C TYR A 215 -0.58 -18.27 14.26
N HIS A 216 -0.28 -17.23 15.05
CA HIS A 216 0.36 -17.39 16.35
C HIS A 216 -0.49 -18.21 17.33
N THR A 217 -1.82 -18.07 17.29
CA THR A 217 -2.74 -18.84 18.12
C THR A 217 -2.80 -20.30 17.68
N ILE A 218 -2.88 -20.58 16.38
CA ILE A 218 -2.89 -21.95 15.85
C ILE A 218 -1.56 -22.66 16.10
N HIS A 219 -0.42 -21.97 16.02
CA HIS A 219 0.89 -22.55 16.34
C HIS A 219 1.03 -23.08 17.77
N LYS A 220 0.24 -22.55 18.71
CA LYS A 220 0.20 -23.10 20.07
C LYS A 220 -0.51 -24.45 20.13
N ILE A 221 -1.33 -24.76 19.13
CA ILE A 221 -2.25 -25.89 19.09
C ILE A 221 -1.78 -26.95 18.07
N ASN A 222 -1.29 -26.54 16.91
CA ASN A 222 -0.96 -27.37 15.75
C ASN A 222 0.38 -26.97 15.10
N SER A 223 0.88 -27.80 14.19
CA SER A 223 2.05 -27.53 13.35
C SER A 223 1.82 -26.42 12.32
N GLN A 224 2.91 -25.78 11.90
CA GLN A 224 2.98 -24.64 10.96
C GLN A 224 2.23 -24.87 9.65
N SER A 225 1.49 -23.85 9.18
CA SER A 225 0.93 -23.82 7.83
C SER A 225 2.00 -23.43 6.80
N ASN A 226 1.99 -24.09 5.63
CA ASN A 226 2.97 -23.88 4.56
C ASN A 226 2.91 -22.49 3.90
N LYS A 227 1.82 -21.71 4.09
CA LYS A 227 1.58 -20.44 3.38
C LYS A 227 1.93 -19.19 4.17
N GLU A 228 2.18 -19.30 5.46
CA GLU A 228 2.28 -18.14 6.36
C GLU A 228 3.38 -17.18 5.93
N ALA A 229 4.54 -17.74 5.55
CA ALA A 229 5.68 -17.00 5.05
C ALA A 229 5.33 -16.06 3.89
N GLU A 230 4.42 -16.48 3.01
CA GLU A 230 3.94 -15.67 1.89
C GLU A 230 3.19 -14.42 2.40
N TYR A 231 2.26 -14.59 3.34
CA TYR A 231 1.51 -13.46 3.91
C TYR A 231 2.38 -12.52 4.75
N TYR A 232 3.34 -13.07 5.50
CA TYR A 232 4.36 -12.26 6.18
C TYR A 232 5.18 -11.44 5.17
N SER A 233 5.49 -12.00 3.99
CA SER A 233 6.21 -11.28 2.94
C SER A 233 5.41 -10.11 2.36
N PHE A 234 4.09 -10.25 2.21
CA PHE A 234 3.22 -9.17 1.74
C PHE A 234 3.29 -7.95 2.67
N PHE A 235 3.25 -8.18 3.98
CA PHE A 235 3.38 -7.12 4.98
C PHE A 235 4.68 -6.31 4.80
N VAL A 236 5.78 -6.98 4.48
CA VAL A 236 7.07 -6.33 4.22
C VAL A 236 7.03 -5.50 2.94
N LEU A 237 6.49 -6.05 1.85
CA LEU A 237 6.41 -5.37 0.57
C LEU A 237 5.56 -4.10 0.63
N LEU A 238 4.51 -4.08 1.48
CA LEU A 238 3.69 -2.88 1.70
C LEU A 238 4.48 -1.69 2.24
N HIS A 239 5.67 -1.90 2.82
CA HIS A 239 6.55 -0.85 3.33
C HIS A 239 7.43 -0.18 2.26
N MET A 240 7.36 -0.56 0.99
CA MET A 240 8.17 0.07 -0.07
C MET A 240 7.78 1.52 -0.39
N GLY A 241 6.50 1.89 -0.33
CA GLY A 241 6.13 3.26 -0.73
C GLY A 241 4.68 3.68 -0.52
N CYS A 242 3.87 2.92 0.21
CA CYS A 242 2.63 3.49 0.72
C CYS A 242 2.98 4.50 1.83
N LYS A 243 2.30 5.64 1.88
CA LYS A 243 2.24 6.46 3.09
C LYS A 243 1.44 5.66 4.13
N ILE A 244 2.05 4.63 4.72
CA ILE A 244 1.36 3.74 5.65
C ILE A 244 1.01 4.56 6.91
N PRO A 245 -0.15 4.32 7.54
CA PRO A 245 -0.33 4.68 8.94
C PRO A 245 0.89 4.20 9.74
N LYS A 246 1.58 5.11 10.43
CA LYS A 246 2.77 4.74 11.21
C LYS A 246 2.41 3.56 12.12
N MET A 247 3.05 2.41 11.91
CA MET A 247 2.99 1.33 12.88
C MET A 247 3.44 1.89 14.24
N ALA A 248 2.81 1.42 15.33
CA ALA A 248 3.24 1.77 16.67
C ALA A 248 4.73 1.43 16.91
N ASN A 249 5.20 0.35 16.26
CA ASN A 249 6.57 -0.12 16.34
C ASN A 249 7.27 -0.09 14.97
N SER A 250 8.59 0.10 14.96
CA SER A 250 9.41 -0.01 13.76
C SER A 250 9.28 -1.40 13.12
N LEU A 251 9.33 -1.46 11.79
CA LEU A 251 9.40 -2.72 11.03
C LEU A 251 10.56 -3.61 11.52
N SER A 252 11.70 -3.02 11.90
CA SER A 252 12.83 -3.76 12.49
C SER A 252 12.49 -4.47 13.80
N PHE A 253 11.65 -3.86 14.64
CA PHE A 253 11.21 -4.46 15.90
C PHE A 253 10.20 -5.59 15.62
N TRP A 254 9.25 -5.38 14.72
CA TRP A 254 8.34 -6.43 14.28
C TRP A 254 9.09 -7.64 13.73
N TYR A 255 10.12 -7.42 12.90
CA TYR A 255 11.00 -8.48 12.39
C TYR A 255 11.65 -9.31 13.49
N SER A 256 12.08 -8.68 14.58
CA SER A 256 12.77 -9.36 15.69
C SER A 256 11.87 -10.36 16.43
N GLN A 257 10.55 -10.25 16.27
CA GLN A 257 9.57 -11.12 16.90
C GLN A 257 9.20 -12.33 16.04
N LEU A 258 9.64 -12.39 14.79
CA LEU A 258 9.26 -13.46 13.87
C LEU A 258 10.07 -14.75 14.12
N PRO A 259 9.45 -15.93 13.95
CA PRO A 259 10.16 -17.21 14.01
C PRO A 259 11.26 -17.31 12.94
N ALA A 260 12.35 -18.00 13.27
CA ALA A 260 13.47 -18.20 12.35
C ALA A 260 13.05 -18.94 11.05
N SER A 261 12.04 -19.83 11.11
CA SER A 261 11.49 -20.51 9.94
C SER A 261 10.88 -19.52 8.94
N ILE A 262 10.09 -18.55 9.42
CA ILE A 262 9.50 -17.49 8.59
C ILE A 262 10.60 -16.57 8.04
N VAL A 263 11.56 -16.14 8.88
CA VAL A 263 12.62 -15.21 8.45
C VAL A 263 13.53 -15.82 7.37
N ARG A 264 13.72 -17.13 7.38
CA ARG A 264 14.55 -17.89 6.43
C ARG A 264 13.78 -18.44 5.22
N SER A 265 12.46 -18.25 5.17
CA SER A 265 11.64 -18.66 4.03
C SER A 265 12.04 -17.91 2.75
N LYS A 266 11.80 -18.53 1.60
CA LYS A 266 12.12 -17.92 0.29
C LYS A 266 11.31 -16.63 0.08
N GLU A 267 10.05 -16.62 0.50
CA GLU A 267 9.13 -15.49 0.36
C GLU A 267 9.61 -14.28 1.15
N MET A 268 10.09 -14.52 2.37
CA MET A 268 10.61 -13.46 3.24
C MET A 268 11.98 -12.94 2.78
N ILE A 269 12.87 -13.84 2.33
CA ILE A 269 14.17 -13.45 1.75
C ILE A 269 13.96 -12.59 0.50
N PHE A 270 13.02 -12.98 -0.36
CA PHE A 270 12.60 -12.20 -1.52
C PHE A 270 12.16 -10.79 -1.09
N ALA A 271 11.14 -10.69 -0.23
CA ALA A 271 10.57 -9.40 0.15
C ALA A 271 11.59 -8.45 0.81
N ARG A 272 12.45 -8.98 1.69
CA ARG A 272 13.54 -8.22 2.31
C ARG A 272 14.55 -7.72 1.28
N THR A 273 14.90 -8.57 0.32
CA THR A 273 15.89 -8.21 -0.69
C THR A 273 15.34 -7.17 -1.66
N ILE A 274 14.09 -7.30 -2.07
CA ILE A 274 13.38 -6.30 -2.89
C ILE A 274 13.32 -4.96 -2.18
N LEU A 275 12.87 -4.92 -0.92
CA LEU A 275 12.81 -3.70 -0.11
C LEU A 275 14.21 -3.05 0.01
N ARG A 276 15.26 -3.85 0.24
CA ARG A 276 16.64 -3.35 0.28
C ARG A 276 17.09 -2.80 -1.07
N CYS A 277 16.83 -3.50 -2.18
CA CYS A 277 17.22 -3.04 -3.51
C CYS A 277 16.50 -1.75 -3.88
N TYR A 278 15.23 -1.63 -3.51
CA TYR A 278 14.43 -0.42 -3.69
C TYR A 278 15.03 0.80 -2.96
N HIS A 279 15.40 0.64 -1.68
CA HIS A 279 15.99 1.74 -0.89
C HIS A 279 17.43 2.08 -1.27
N LEU A 280 18.24 1.07 -1.62
CA LEU A 280 19.64 1.28 -2.03
C LEU A 280 19.80 1.69 -3.50
N GLY A 281 18.72 1.70 -4.27
CA GLY A 281 18.75 2.03 -5.70
C GLY A 281 19.39 0.96 -6.58
N ASN A 282 19.46 -0.30 -6.14
CA ASN A 282 19.98 -1.41 -6.95
C ASN A 282 18.89 -1.94 -7.91
N PHE A 283 18.58 -1.14 -8.93
CA PHE A 283 17.52 -1.42 -9.91
C PHE A 283 17.75 -2.72 -10.69
N LYS A 284 18.99 -3.03 -11.08
CA LYS A 284 19.30 -4.27 -11.82
C LYS A 284 18.91 -5.51 -11.01
N ARG A 285 19.37 -5.59 -9.75
CA ARG A 285 19.01 -6.72 -8.88
C ARG A 285 17.52 -6.75 -8.56
N PHE A 286 16.90 -5.57 -8.39
CA PHE A 286 15.46 -5.46 -8.18
C PHE A 286 14.67 -6.11 -9.32
N PHE A 287 14.90 -5.73 -10.58
CA PHE A 287 14.18 -6.31 -11.72
C PHE A 287 14.50 -7.78 -11.94
N CYS A 288 15.78 -8.18 -11.88
CA CYS A 288 16.17 -9.59 -12.02
C CYS A 288 15.48 -10.49 -10.99
N MET A 289 15.43 -10.08 -9.72
CA MET A 289 14.79 -10.89 -8.68
C MET A 289 13.28 -10.96 -8.85
N ILE A 290 12.62 -9.88 -9.27
CA ILE A 290 11.17 -9.93 -9.47
C ILE A 290 10.82 -10.89 -10.62
N ALA A 291 11.59 -10.86 -11.73
CA ALA A 291 11.34 -11.75 -12.85
C ALA A 291 11.61 -13.24 -12.55
N ASP A 292 12.57 -13.54 -11.69
CA ASP A 292 12.98 -14.91 -11.37
C ASP A 292 12.18 -15.54 -10.21
N GLU A 293 11.90 -14.76 -9.17
CA GLU A 293 11.46 -15.30 -7.87
C GLU A 293 10.05 -14.87 -7.43
N ALA A 294 9.46 -13.80 -8.01
CA ALA A 294 8.23 -13.23 -7.46
C ALA A 294 7.02 -14.16 -7.65
N THR A 295 6.23 -14.35 -6.58
CA THR A 295 4.88 -14.91 -6.74
C THR A 295 3.96 -13.89 -7.40
N GLU A 296 2.85 -14.36 -7.98
CA GLU A 296 1.86 -13.49 -8.64
C GLU A 296 1.39 -12.35 -7.71
N LEU A 297 1.06 -12.67 -6.46
CA LEU A 297 0.59 -11.69 -5.49
C LEU A 297 1.70 -10.74 -5.02
N GLN A 298 2.93 -11.23 -4.87
CA GLN A 298 4.08 -10.36 -4.59
C GLN A 298 4.34 -9.39 -5.73
N LEU A 299 4.24 -9.84 -6.98
CA LEU A 299 4.36 -9.00 -8.17
C LEU A 299 3.28 -7.92 -8.19
N CYS A 300 2.01 -8.26 -7.90
CA CYS A 300 0.91 -7.30 -7.81
C CYS A 300 1.20 -6.17 -6.79
N LEU A 301 1.88 -6.48 -5.68
CA LEU A 301 2.26 -5.49 -4.66
C LEU A 301 3.45 -4.61 -5.09
N VAL A 302 4.36 -5.15 -5.90
CA VAL A 302 5.58 -4.44 -6.34
C VAL A 302 5.33 -3.60 -7.60
N GLU A 303 4.38 -4.02 -8.45
CA GLU A 303 4.08 -3.41 -9.75
C GLU A 303 3.90 -1.87 -9.72
N PRO A 304 3.18 -1.29 -8.74
CA PRO A 304 3.01 0.16 -8.67
C PRO A 304 4.32 0.94 -8.55
N PHE A 305 5.40 0.31 -8.08
CA PHE A 305 6.70 0.94 -7.85
C PHE A 305 7.68 0.76 -9.02
N LEU A 306 7.35 -0.05 -10.03
CA LEU A 306 8.30 -0.37 -11.10
C LEU A 306 8.76 0.89 -11.83
N ASN A 307 7.83 1.76 -12.25
CA ASN A 307 8.19 3.00 -12.95
C ASN A 307 8.95 3.99 -12.07
N GLU A 308 8.68 4.02 -10.76
CA GLU A 308 9.47 4.79 -9.82
C GLU A 308 10.92 4.30 -9.77
N VAL A 309 11.13 2.98 -9.72
CA VAL A 309 12.48 2.39 -9.77
C VAL A 309 13.16 2.65 -11.11
N ARG A 310 12.43 2.55 -12.25
CA ARG A 310 12.96 2.86 -13.59
C ARG A 310 13.39 4.31 -13.70
N ALA A 311 12.56 5.26 -13.24
CA ALA A 311 12.88 6.67 -13.29
C ALA A 311 14.07 7.02 -12.38
N ARG A 312 14.17 6.40 -11.19
CA ARG A 312 15.38 6.51 -10.33
C ARG A 312 16.61 5.91 -11.00
N ALA A 313 16.48 4.81 -11.73
CA ALA A 313 17.59 4.22 -12.49
C ALA A 313 18.08 5.18 -13.59
N LEU A 314 17.17 5.78 -14.35
CA LEU A 314 17.49 6.82 -15.34
C LEU A 314 18.18 8.03 -14.71
N MET A 315 17.71 8.47 -13.52
CA MET A 315 18.38 9.52 -12.74
C MET A 315 19.83 9.15 -12.43
N TYR A 316 20.07 7.93 -11.92
CA TYR A 316 21.42 7.47 -11.59
C TYR A 316 22.31 7.42 -12.82
N LEU A 317 21.82 6.88 -13.94
CA LEU A 317 22.57 6.80 -15.20
C LEU A 317 22.89 8.21 -15.73
N ASN A 318 21.92 9.13 -15.73
CA ASN A 318 22.14 10.50 -16.18
C ASN A 318 23.16 11.25 -15.31
N HIS A 319 23.12 11.05 -13.99
CA HIS A 319 24.01 11.77 -13.06
C HIS A 319 25.40 11.16 -12.95
N SER A 320 25.55 9.84 -13.04
CA SER A 320 26.83 9.14 -12.84
C SER A 320 27.56 8.82 -14.15
N GLY A 321 26.85 8.77 -15.28
CA GLY A 321 27.41 8.40 -16.57
C GLY A 321 28.46 9.39 -17.10
N TYR A 322 29.43 8.87 -17.85
CA TYR A 322 30.40 9.68 -18.58
C TYR A 322 29.73 10.32 -19.80
N LYS A 323 29.99 11.61 -20.06
CA LYS A 323 29.26 12.40 -21.08
C LYS A 323 29.34 11.80 -22.50
N LEU A 324 30.45 11.13 -22.84
CA LEU A 324 30.63 10.51 -24.16
C LEU A 324 30.08 9.07 -24.23
N GLN A 325 29.66 8.50 -23.11
CA GLN A 325 29.10 7.15 -23.06
C GLN A 325 27.59 7.23 -23.22
N HIS A 326 27.13 7.09 -24.46
CA HIS A 326 25.70 7.01 -24.74
C HIS A 326 25.16 5.66 -24.24
N HIS A 327 23.97 5.66 -23.65
CA HIS A 327 23.31 4.45 -23.19
C HIS A 327 22.27 4.00 -24.22
N PRO A 328 22.48 2.88 -24.92
CA PRO A 328 21.49 2.33 -25.84
C PRO A 328 20.22 1.96 -25.10
N LEU A 329 19.07 2.37 -25.64
CA LEU A 329 17.76 2.08 -25.06
C LEU A 329 17.46 0.58 -25.10
N THR A 330 17.95 -0.15 -26.10
CA THR A 330 17.84 -1.62 -26.18
C THR A 330 18.41 -2.30 -24.93
N HIS A 331 19.66 -1.99 -24.59
CA HIS A 331 20.32 -2.54 -23.41
C HIS A 331 19.65 -2.11 -22.10
N LEU A 332 19.14 -0.88 -22.03
CA LEU A 332 18.41 -0.40 -20.85
C LEU A 332 17.02 -1.03 -20.72
N SER A 333 16.35 -1.28 -21.84
CA SER A 333 15.06 -1.98 -21.92
C SER A 333 15.18 -3.37 -21.31
N ASP A 334 16.25 -4.10 -21.61
CA ASP A 334 16.52 -5.42 -21.02
C ASP A 334 16.79 -5.34 -19.50
N ILE A 335 17.60 -4.38 -19.04
CA ILE A 335 17.93 -4.23 -17.61
C ILE A 335 16.73 -3.79 -16.78
N LEU A 336 15.92 -2.88 -17.33
CA LEU A 336 14.76 -2.29 -16.66
C LEU A 336 13.47 -3.07 -16.91
N MET A 337 13.55 -4.15 -17.69
CA MET A 337 12.47 -5.05 -18.05
C MET A 337 11.21 -4.30 -18.45
N ILE A 338 11.37 -3.43 -19.44
CA ILE A 338 10.34 -2.54 -20.00
C ILE A 338 10.49 -2.53 -21.51
N GLU A 339 9.41 -2.42 -22.27
CA GLU A 339 9.51 -2.32 -23.73
C GLU A 339 10.29 -1.06 -24.14
N GLU A 340 11.05 -1.14 -25.24
CA GLU A 340 11.86 -0.01 -25.69
C GLU A 340 11.01 1.24 -25.99
N LEU A 341 9.80 1.06 -26.53
CA LEU A 341 8.86 2.15 -26.80
C LEU A 341 8.41 2.85 -25.51
N GLU A 342 8.05 2.07 -24.49
CA GLU A 342 7.66 2.60 -23.18
C GLU A 342 8.83 3.26 -22.44
N LEU A 343 10.05 2.72 -22.61
CA LEU A 343 11.27 3.35 -22.09
C LEU A 343 11.55 4.69 -22.78
N GLU A 344 11.29 4.80 -24.08
CA GLU A 344 11.41 6.04 -24.84
C GLU A 344 10.44 7.11 -24.27
N ASP A 345 9.19 6.70 -24.02
CA ASP A 345 8.18 7.57 -23.40
C ASP A 345 8.59 7.98 -21.98
N LEU A 346 9.06 7.04 -21.15
CA LEU A 346 9.53 7.32 -19.80
C LEU A 346 10.73 8.30 -19.80
N CYS A 347 11.69 8.12 -20.69
CA CYS A 347 12.80 9.04 -20.88
C CYS A 347 12.29 10.45 -21.21
N ARG A 348 11.34 10.59 -22.14
CA ARG A 348 10.73 11.89 -22.49
C ARG A 348 10.02 12.52 -21.30
N ILE A 349 9.27 11.75 -20.53
CA ILE A 349 8.59 12.22 -19.30
C ILE A 349 9.62 12.70 -18.26
N CYS A 350 10.76 12.02 -18.14
CA CYS A 350 11.87 12.44 -17.28
C CYS A 350 12.68 13.62 -17.84
N GLY A 351 12.35 14.16 -19.01
CA GLY A 351 13.08 15.28 -19.63
C GLY A 351 14.40 14.88 -20.29
N LEU A 352 14.59 13.60 -20.62
CA LEU A 352 15.76 13.11 -21.35
C LEU A 352 15.55 13.17 -22.86
N GLU A 353 16.49 13.80 -23.55
CA GLU A 353 16.63 13.80 -24.99
C GLU A 353 17.30 12.50 -25.47
N ILE A 354 16.73 11.92 -26.52
CA ILE A 354 17.16 10.65 -27.09
C ILE A 354 17.71 10.92 -28.48
N SER A 355 18.97 10.54 -28.69
CA SER A 355 19.61 10.54 -30.01
C SER A 355 19.24 9.29 -30.79
N ARG A 356 18.97 9.45 -32.09
CA ARG A 356 18.75 8.35 -33.03
C ARG A 356 19.89 8.31 -34.04
N SER A 357 20.59 7.18 -34.11
CA SER A 357 21.65 6.94 -35.09
C SER A 357 21.36 5.62 -35.79
N GLY A 358 20.84 5.70 -37.03
CA GLY A 358 20.25 4.55 -37.71
C GLY A 358 19.11 3.94 -36.90
N ASP A 359 19.15 2.62 -36.69
CA ASP A 359 18.16 1.88 -35.89
C ASP A 359 18.42 1.94 -34.38
N THR A 360 19.53 2.55 -33.94
CA THR A 360 19.89 2.59 -32.51
C THR A 360 19.42 3.89 -31.87
N LYS A 361 18.62 3.76 -30.81
CA LYS A 361 18.22 4.86 -29.93
C LYS A 361 19.09 4.86 -28.69
N ALA A 362 19.61 6.02 -28.29
CA ALA A 362 20.42 6.14 -27.09
C ALA A 362 20.27 7.53 -26.47
N PHE A 363 20.37 7.63 -25.14
CA PHE A 363 20.49 8.94 -24.48
C PHE A 363 21.92 9.15 -23.98
N ALA A 364 22.40 10.39 -24.07
CA ALA A 364 23.68 10.80 -23.49
C ALA A 364 23.47 11.26 -22.04
N PRO A 365 24.30 10.86 -21.06
CA PRO A 365 24.24 11.34 -19.69
C PRO A 365 24.51 12.84 -19.54
N LYS A 366 24.36 13.36 -18.32
CA LYS A 366 24.60 14.75 -17.90
C LYS A 366 23.67 15.78 -18.54
N GLN A 367 22.43 15.37 -18.83
CA GLN A 367 21.39 16.29 -19.29
C GLN A 367 20.81 17.06 -18.10
N THR A 368 20.84 18.39 -18.19
CA THR A 368 20.34 19.30 -17.14
C THR A 368 18.82 19.41 -17.13
N THR A 369 18.17 18.94 -18.19
CA THR A 369 16.70 18.90 -18.37
C THR A 369 16.04 17.79 -17.57
N PHE A 370 16.82 16.87 -16.98
CA PHE A 370 16.28 15.75 -16.23
C PHE A 370 15.46 16.23 -15.02
N SER A 371 14.26 15.67 -14.87
CA SER A 371 13.43 15.84 -13.69
C SER A 371 12.80 14.51 -13.30
N LEU A 372 12.65 14.27 -11.99
CA LEU A 372 11.93 13.10 -11.50
C LEU A 372 10.44 13.46 -11.40
N PRO A 373 9.58 12.93 -12.27
CA PRO A 373 8.18 13.29 -12.29
C PRO A 373 7.50 12.80 -11.02
N THR A 374 6.61 13.61 -10.46
CA THR A 374 5.76 13.18 -9.34
C THR A 374 4.33 13.69 -9.61
N PRO A 375 3.34 12.83 -9.89
CA PRO A 375 3.42 11.36 -10.00
C PRO A 375 3.96 10.87 -11.35
N LEU A 376 4.50 9.64 -11.38
CA LEU A 376 4.89 8.93 -12.60
C LEU A 376 3.69 8.21 -13.22
N SER A 377 3.68 8.09 -14.55
CA SER A 377 2.73 7.24 -15.27
C SER A 377 2.87 5.77 -14.84
N LYS A 378 1.80 5.01 -15.04
CA LYS A 378 1.70 3.62 -14.59
C LYS A 378 2.55 2.69 -15.44
N SER A 379 3.02 1.61 -14.82
CA SER A 379 3.79 0.56 -15.49
C SER A 379 2.85 -0.43 -16.17
N SER A 380 3.20 -0.90 -17.37
CA SER A 380 2.53 -2.03 -18.04
C SER A 380 2.97 -3.40 -17.51
N GLY A 381 3.75 -3.42 -16.43
CA GLY A 381 4.27 -4.63 -15.78
C GLY A 381 5.75 -4.86 -16.04
N ILE A 382 6.15 -6.13 -16.04
CA ILE A 382 7.52 -6.57 -16.37
C ILE A 382 7.52 -7.15 -17.77
N TYR A 383 8.33 -6.57 -18.63
CA TYR A 383 8.56 -7.09 -19.97
C TYR A 383 9.85 -7.93 -19.98
N ILE A 384 9.73 -9.19 -20.41
CA ILE A 384 10.87 -10.08 -20.62
C ILE A 384 10.97 -10.31 -22.13
N SER A 385 11.99 -9.72 -22.77
CA SER A 385 12.32 -9.97 -24.18
C SER A 385 12.44 -11.48 -24.42
N ARG A 386 11.75 -12.01 -25.45
CA ARG A 386 11.71 -13.44 -25.79
C ARG A 386 13.09 -14.07 -26.10
N GLU A 387 14.16 -13.29 -26.13
CA GLU A 387 15.53 -13.77 -26.39
C GLU A 387 16.26 -14.33 -25.15
N ILE A 388 15.72 -14.17 -23.94
CA ILE A 388 16.30 -14.75 -22.69
C ILE A 388 15.68 -16.13 -22.37
N LYS A 389 15.43 -16.93 -23.41
CA LYS A 389 15.20 -18.38 -23.30
C LYS A 389 16.18 -19.13 -24.21
N ARG A 390 17.48 -18.95 -24.00
CA ARG A 390 18.51 -19.86 -24.50
C ARG A 390 19.58 -20.09 -23.46
#